data_AF-A0A7S1D385-F1
#
_entry.id   AF-A0A7S1D385-F1
#
_cell.length_a   1.000
_cell.length_b   1.000
_cell.length_c   1.000
_cell.angle_alpha   90.00
_cell.angle_beta   90.00
_cell.angle_gamma   90.00
#
_symmetry.space_group_name_H-M   'P 1'
#
loop_
_entity.id
_entity.type
_entity.pdbx_description
1 polymer ?
#
loop_
_entity_poly.entity_id
_entity_poly.type
_entity_poly.pdbx_seq_one_letter_code
_entity_poly.pdbx_strand_id
1 'polypeptide(L)'
;PAPPHPSHETKSALELGRILQDGSLPLFERYRAMFSLRNKGGIDCVEQLCATLVDDQTSALLRHEVAYVLGQLQHESSIEALEIALRNHNEHDMVRHEAAEALGAIEGQRWDTVETILHEFSTDPNIVVRESCMVALDAADYWGNNNNNNN
;
A
#
# COMPACT_ATOMS: atom_id res chain seq x y z
N PRO A 1 10.21 8.51 10.52
CA PRO A 1 8.75 8.72 10.39
C PRO A 1 8.31 10.11 10.91
N ALA A 2 7.52 10.85 10.14
CA ALA A 2 6.94 12.12 10.59
C ALA A 2 5.84 11.85 11.64
N PRO A 3 5.84 12.52 12.80
CA PRO A 3 4.81 12.30 13.80
C PRO A 3 3.46 12.88 13.32
N PRO A 4 2.33 12.24 13.63
CA PRO A 4 1.00 12.81 13.34
C PRO A 4 0.87 14.20 13.97
N HIS A 5 0.14 15.11 13.33
CA HIS A 5 -0.12 16.44 13.89
C HIS A 5 -1.11 16.34 15.06
N PRO A 6 -0.89 17.01 16.21
CA PRO A 6 -1.86 17.01 17.32
C PRO A 6 -3.29 17.38 16.88
N SER A 7 -3.42 18.39 16.01
CA SER A 7 -4.71 18.77 15.39
C SER A 7 -5.38 17.69 14.53
N HIS A 8 -4.70 16.59 14.17
CA HIS A 8 -5.29 15.48 13.42
C HIS A 8 -6.10 14.52 14.31
N GLU A 9 -5.95 14.62 15.63
CA GLU A 9 -6.63 13.72 16.57
C GLU A 9 -8.16 13.76 16.39
N THR A 10 -8.72 14.95 16.18
CA THR A 10 -10.16 15.21 16.04
C THR A 10 -10.66 15.20 14.60
N LYS A 11 -9.78 15.03 13.61
CA LYS A 11 -10.16 15.01 12.19
C LYS A 11 -10.75 13.68 11.77
N SER A 12 -11.78 13.75 10.93
CA SER A 12 -12.32 12.59 10.21
C SER A 12 -11.31 12.05 9.18
N ALA A 13 -11.53 10.81 8.74
CA ALA A 13 -10.76 10.21 7.65
C ALA A 13 -10.76 11.11 6.40
N LEU A 14 -11.94 11.58 5.99
CA LEU A 14 -12.10 12.45 4.82
C LEU A 14 -11.31 13.76 4.94
N GLU A 15 -11.29 14.39 6.11
CA GLU A 15 -10.50 15.61 6.31
C GLU A 15 -9.00 15.35 6.20
N LEU A 16 -8.52 14.21 6.69
CA LEU A 16 -7.12 13.81 6.56
C LEU A 16 -6.78 13.42 5.12
N GLY A 17 -7.68 12.72 4.41
CA GLY A 17 -7.54 12.40 2.99
C GLY A 17 -7.39 13.65 2.13
N ARG A 18 -8.20 14.69 2.40
CA ARG A 18 -8.07 15.99 1.73
C ARG A 18 -6.70 16.64 1.94
N ILE A 19 -6.16 16.60 3.16
CA ILE A 19 -4.81 17.12 3.43
C ILE A 19 -3.76 16.29 2.68
N LEU A 20 -3.89 14.97 2.69
CA LEU A 20 -2.98 14.06 2.01
C LEU A 20 -2.96 14.27 0.49
N GLN A 21 -4.11 14.52 -0.14
CA GLN A 21 -4.23 14.71 -1.59
C GLN A 21 -4.00 16.17 -2.05
N ASP A 22 -3.86 17.13 -1.13
CA ASP A 22 -3.63 18.53 -1.49
C ASP A 22 -2.19 18.77 -1.97
N GLY A 23 -2.00 18.73 -3.28
CA GLY A 23 -0.72 18.99 -3.95
C GLY A 23 -0.16 20.39 -3.77
N SER A 24 -0.91 21.33 -3.19
CA SER A 24 -0.42 22.67 -2.85
C SER A 24 0.30 22.72 -1.49
N LEU A 25 0.10 21.72 -0.64
CA LEU A 25 0.73 21.64 0.68
C LEU A 25 2.16 21.09 0.62
N PRO A 26 3.04 21.48 1.55
CA PRO A 26 4.34 20.85 1.70
C PRO A 26 4.22 19.33 1.90
N LEU A 27 5.09 18.57 1.25
CA LEU A 27 5.08 17.10 1.33
C LEU A 27 5.09 16.59 2.77
N PHE A 28 5.81 17.28 3.66
CA PHE A 28 5.84 16.95 5.08
C PHE A 28 4.45 16.97 5.75
N GLU A 29 3.60 17.94 5.46
CA GLU A 29 2.25 18.01 6.03
C GLU A 29 1.35 16.89 5.49
N ARG A 30 1.51 16.56 4.20
CA ARG A 30 0.82 15.44 3.57
C ARG A 30 1.23 14.11 4.21
N TYR A 31 2.51 13.90 4.48
CA TYR A 31 3.02 12.73 5.22
C TYR A 31 2.44 12.61 6.63
N ARG A 32 2.25 13.73 7.34
CA ARG A 32 1.62 13.72 8.67
C ARG A 32 0.16 13.27 8.59
N ALA A 33 -0.56 13.66 7.53
CA ALA A 33 -1.93 13.19 7.31
C ALA A 33 -1.97 11.69 6.99
N MET A 34 -1.08 11.19 6.12
CA MET A 34 -0.94 9.76 5.84
C MET A 34 -0.66 8.93 7.10
N PHE A 35 0.30 9.33 7.93
CA PHE A 35 0.57 8.61 9.18
C PHE A 35 -0.57 8.73 10.20
N SER A 36 -1.33 9.84 10.18
CA SER A 36 -2.56 9.95 10.96
C SER A 36 -3.64 8.97 10.48
N LEU A 37 -3.84 8.83 9.17
CA LEU A 37 -4.77 7.84 8.59
C LEU A 37 -4.36 6.42 8.96
N ARG A 38 -3.08 6.06 8.81
CA ARG A 38 -2.55 4.76 9.25
C ARG A 38 -2.85 4.49 10.72
N ASN A 39 -2.47 5.42 11.59
CA ASN A 39 -2.59 5.21 13.04
C ASN A 39 -4.06 5.12 13.48
N LYS A 40 -4.98 5.80 12.78
CA LYS A 40 -6.42 5.69 13.04
C LYS A 40 -6.97 4.34 12.54
N GLY A 41 -6.51 3.89 11.37
CA GLY A 41 -6.99 2.66 10.75
C GLY A 41 -8.48 2.68 10.43
N GLY A 42 -9.04 1.51 10.15
CA GLY A 42 -10.44 1.34 9.74
C GLY A 42 -10.66 1.63 8.25
N ILE A 43 -11.79 1.13 7.74
CA ILE A 43 -12.12 1.14 6.31
C ILE A 43 -12.07 2.54 5.70
N ASP A 44 -12.67 3.54 6.36
CA ASP A 44 -12.70 4.92 5.85
C ASP A 44 -11.29 5.50 5.68
N CYS A 45 -10.35 5.19 6.59
CA CYS A 45 -8.98 5.67 6.48
C CYS A 45 -8.21 4.97 5.36
N VAL A 46 -8.44 3.66 5.21
CA VAL A 46 -7.84 2.85 4.13
C VAL A 46 -8.31 3.37 2.78
N GLU A 47 -9.60 3.70 2.63
CA GLU A 47 -10.14 4.25 1.38
C GLU A 47 -9.47 5.58 0.98
N GLN A 48 -9.16 6.46 1.94
CA GLN A 48 -8.43 7.70 1.63
C GLN A 48 -6.97 7.44 1.20
N LEU A 49 -6.32 6.44 1.79
CA LEU A 49 -4.98 6.02 1.39
C LEU A 49 -5.01 5.41 -0.02
N CYS A 50 -5.97 4.52 -0.30
CA CYS A 50 -6.18 3.93 -1.63
C CYS A 50 -6.40 5.00 -2.70
N ALA A 51 -7.28 5.98 -2.44
CA ALA A 51 -7.51 7.09 -3.35
C ALA A 51 -6.23 7.91 -3.60
N THR A 52 -5.40 8.11 -2.57
CA THR A 52 -4.11 8.81 -2.74
C THR A 52 -3.13 8.01 -3.60
N LEU A 53 -3.04 6.69 -3.40
CA LEU A 53 -2.17 5.82 -4.19
C LEU A 53 -2.51 5.89 -5.68
N VAL A 54 -3.79 5.91 -6.03
CA VAL A 54 -4.24 5.89 -7.43
C VAL A 54 -4.25 7.28 -8.04
N ASP A 55 -4.73 8.29 -7.30
CA ASP A 55 -5.06 9.59 -7.88
C ASP A 55 -3.94 10.62 -7.76
N ASP A 56 -3.00 10.51 -6.81
CA ASP A 56 -1.94 11.52 -6.67
C ASP A 56 -1.04 11.53 -7.90
N GLN A 57 -0.97 12.67 -8.59
CA GLN A 57 -0.10 12.85 -9.77
C GLN A 57 1.16 13.68 -9.45
N THR A 58 1.42 13.96 -8.17
CA THR A 58 2.39 14.99 -7.78
C THR A 58 3.69 14.41 -7.24
N SER A 59 3.67 13.21 -6.66
CA SER A 59 4.86 12.62 -6.03
C SER A 59 4.83 11.09 -6.04
N ALA A 60 5.70 10.49 -6.85
CA ALA A 60 5.95 9.05 -6.81
C ALA A 60 6.44 8.59 -5.41
N LEU A 61 7.24 9.41 -4.73
CA LEU A 61 7.70 9.12 -3.38
C LEU A 61 6.55 9.05 -2.36
N LEU A 62 5.55 9.94 -2.49
CA LEU A 62 4.36 9.88 -1.65
C LEU A 62 3.55 8.61 -1.93
N ARG A 63 3.30 8.30 -3.21
CA ARG A 63 2.55 7.09 -3.59
C ARG A 63 3.22 5.81 -3.12
N HIS A 64 4.54 5.73 -3.22
CA HIS A 64 5.34 4.65 -2.63
C HIS A 64 5.07 4.53 -1.13
N GLU A 65 5.24 5.60 -0.36
CA GLU A 65 5.01 5.55 1.09
C GLU A 65 3.55 5.20 1.45
N VAL A 66 2.58 5.62 0.64
CA VAL A 66 1.18 5.23 0.81
C VAL A 66 1.01 3.72 0.60
N ALA A 67 1.60 3.13 -0.45
CA ALA A 67 1.58 1.68 -0.67
C ALA A 67 2.22 0.93 0.51
N TYR A 68 3.38 1.39 1.00
CA TYR A 68 4.04 0.84 2.18
C TYR A 68 3.10 0.84 3.40
N VAL A 69 2.46 1.98 3.66
CA VAL A 69 1.51 2.13 4.78
C VAL A 69 0.27 1.25 4.61
N LEU A 70 -0.23 1.04 3.39
CA LEU A 70 -1.32 0.11 3.12
C LEU A 70 -0.92 -1.34 3.43
N GLY A 71 0.32 -1.74 3.07
CA GLY A 71 0.90 -3.02 3.46
C GLY A 71 0.97 -3.20 4.98
N GLN A 72 1.39 -2.17 5.72
CA GLN A 72 1.40 -2.19 7.20
C GLN A 72 0.01 -2.36 7.82
N LEU A 73 -1.04 -1.86 7.16
CA LEU A 73 -2.42 -1.96 7.63
C LEU A 73 -3.05 -3.32 7.34
N GLN A 74 -2.51 -4.07 6.36
CA GLN A 74 -2.96 -5.40 5.96
C GLN A 74 -4.48 -5.48 5.68
N HIS A 75 -5.11 -4.38 5.25
CA HIS A 75 -6.56 -4.32 5.07
C HIS A 75 -6.96 -4.73 3.66
N GLU A 76 -7.76 -5.80 3.50
CA GLU A 76 -8.12 -6.39 2.20
C GLU A 76 -8.82 -5.45 1.22
N SER A 77 -9.43 -4.36 1.70
CA SER A 77 -10.01 -3.32 0.82
C SER A 77 -8.96 -2.53 0.03
N SER A 78 -7.68 -2.66 0.37
CA SER A 78 -6.58 -2.02 -0.35
C SER A 78 -6.07 -2.80 -1.57
N ILE A 79 -6.44 -4.08 -1.69
CA ILE A 79 -5.96 -4.98 -2.75
C ILE A 79 -6.20 -4.38 -4.14
N GLU A 80 -7.39 -3.83 -4.39
CA GLU A 80 -7.74 -3.27 -5.71
C GLU A 80 -6.87 -2.05 -6.06
N ALA A 81 -6.63 -1.15 -5.11
CA ALA A 81 -5.79 0.03 -5.35
C ALA A 81 -4.31 -0.34 -5.55
N LEU A 82 -3.81 -1.32 -4.80
CA LEU A 82 -2.45 -1.84 -4.95
C LEU A 82 -2.28 -2.55 -6.31
N GLU A 83 -3.26 -3.34 -6.73
CA GLU A 83 -3.27 -3.97 -8.05
C GLU A 83 -3.25 -2.91 -9.17
N ILE A 84 -4.08 -1.87 -9.06
CA ILE A 84 -4.08 -0.75 -10.02
C ILE A 84 -2.69 -0.12 -10.14
N ALA A 85 -2.02 0.14 -9.01
CA ALA A 85 -0.67 0.72 -9.01
C ALA A 85 0.36 -0.23 -9.64
N LEU A 86 0.35 -1.52 -9.28
CA LEU A 86 1.27 -2.53 -9.81
C LEU A 86 1.12 -2.72 -11.33
N ARG A 87 -0.12 -2.73 -11.84
CA ARG A 87 -0.44 -2.91 -13.27
C ARG A 87 -0.14 -1.68 -14.12
N ASN A 88 -0.02 -0.51 -13.53
CA ASN A 88 0.18 0.73 -14.27
C ASN A 88 1.62 0.82 -14.82
N HIS A 89 1.79 0.56 -16.11
CA HIS A 89 3.10 0.61 -16.78
C HIS A 89 3.67 2.03 -16.90
N ASN A 90 2.86 3.07 -16.67
CA ASN A 90 3.32 4.46 -16.61
C ASN A 90 3.64 4.90 -15.18
N GLU A 91 3.40 4.05 -14.19
CA GLU A 91 3.79 4.32 -12.81
C GLU A 91 5.30 4.16 -12.63
N HIS A 92 5.87 4.91 -11.70
CA HIS A 92 7.26 4.80 -11.31
C HIS A 92 7.53 3.42 -10.70
N ASP A 93 8.61 2.76 -11.13
CA ASP A 93 8.97 1.40 -10.69
C ASP A 93 8.97 1.25 -9.16
N MET A 94 9.42 2.29 -8.44
CA MET A 94 9.38 2.27 -6.98
C MET A 94 7.96 2.07 -6.40
N VAL A 95 6.94 2.70 -6.99
CA VAL A 95 5.58 2.57 -6.47
C VAL A 95 5.04 1.18 -6.80
N ARG A 96 5.37 0.67 -7.99
CA ARG A 96 5.00 -0.69 -8.41
C ARG A 96 5.64 -1.76 -7.53
N HIS A 97 6.93 -1.62 -7.19
CA HIS A 97 7.63 -2.52 -6.25
C HIS A 97 6.90 -2.54 -4.90
N GLU A 98 6.63 -1.37 -4.34
CA GLU A 98 6.05 -1.24 -3.02
C GLU A 98 4.60 -1.75 -2.99
N ALA A 99 3.87 -1.57 -4.10
CA ALA A 99 2.54 -2.16 -4.26
C ALA A 99 2.57 -3.69 -4.26
N ALA A 100 3.57 -4.31 -4.91
CA ALA A 100 3.75 -5.75 -4.88
C ALA A 100 4.09 -6.27 -3.48
N GLU A 101 5.00 -5.60 -2.77
CA GLU A 101 5.34 -5.98 -1.38
C GLU A 101 4.14 -5.81 -0.44
N ALA A 102 3.40 -4.71 -0.57
CA ALA A 102 2.20 -4.45 0.20
C ALA A 102 1.10 -5.50 -0.07
N LEU A 103 0.91 -5.93 -1.31
CA LEU A 103 0.01 -7.04 -1.65
C LEU A 103 0.43 -8.33 -0.93
N GLY A 104 1.71 -8.69 -0.99
CA GLY A 104 2.26 -9.86 -0.30
C GLY A 104 2.13 -9.82 1.22
N ALA A 105 2.09 -8.62 1.81
CA ALA A 105 1.90 -8.45 3.24
C ALA A 105 0.44 -8.61 3.68
N ILE A 106 -0.55 -8.54 2.78
CA ILE A 106 -1.97 -8.66 3.15
C ILE A 106 -2.31 -10.14 3.39
N GLU A 107 -2.53 -10.48 4.66
CA GLU A 107 -3.09 -11.76 5.07
C GLU A 107 -4.62 -11.72 5.00
N GLY A 108 -5.26 -12.84 4.66
CA GLY A 108 -6.71 -12.92 4.70
C GLY A 108 -7.34 -13.96 3.78
N GLN A 109 -8.67 -13.90 3.65
CA GLN A 109 -9.45 -14.81 2.82
C GLN A 109 -9.26 -14.55 1.32
N ARG A 110 -8.72 -13.38 0.96
CA ARG A 110 -8.47 -13.00 -0.43
C ARG A 110 -7.07 -13.35 -0.94
N TRP A 111 -6.32 -14.18 -0.21
CA TRP A 111 -4.97 -14.59 -0.61
C TRP A 111 -4.90 -15.16 -2.04
N ASP A 112 -5.83 -16.04 -2.44
CA ASP A 112 -5.84 -16.61 -3.81
C ASP A 112 -5.86 -15.53 -4.90
N THR A 113 -6.52 -14.40 -4.64
CA THR A 113 -6.53 -13.24 -5.55
C THR A 113 -5.15 -12.57 -5.59
N VAL A 114 -4.57 -12.32 -4.41
CA VAL A 114 -3.24 -11.73 -4.26
C VAL A 114 -2.16 -12.60 -4.92
N GLU A 115 -2.16 -13.89 -4.65
CA GLU A 115 -1.22 -14.86 -5.21
C GLU A 115 -1.29 -14.88 -6.74
N THR A 116 -2.51 -14.87 -7.30
CA THR A 116 -2.71 -14.78 -8.76
C THR A 116 -2.07 -13.52 -9.35
N ILE A 117 -2.27 -12.36 -8.70
CA ILE A 117 -1.69 -11.08 -9.13
C ILE A 117 -0.16 -11.15 -9.05
N LEU A 118 0.40 -11.61 -7.94
CA LEU A 118 1.85 -11.68 -7.75
C LEU A 118 2.53 -12.64 -8.74
N HIS A 119 1.92 -13.79 -9.03
CA HIS A 119 2.43 -14.71 -10.04
C HIS A 119 2.45 -14.09 -11.43
N GLU A 120 1.43 -13.31 -11.81
CA GLU A 120 1.41 -12.60 -13.08
C GLU A 120 2.63 -11.67 -13.23
N PHE A 121 2.97 -10.93 -12.17
CA PHE A 121 4.08 -9.98 -12.16
C PHE A 121 5.45 -10.58 -11.78
N SER A 122 5.51 -11.86 -11.40
CA SER A 122 6.76 -12.61 -11.19
C SER A 122 7.60 -12.81 -12.47
N THR A 123 7.10 -12.34 -13.62
CA THR A 123 7.83 -12.30 -14.90
C THR A 123 7.93 -10.89 -15.50
N ASP A 124 7.63 -9.84 -14.71
CA ASP A 124 7.67 -8.46 -15.18
C ASP A 124 9.04 -8.12 -15.79
N PRO A 125 9.10 -7.35 -16.90
CA PRO A 125 10.36 -6.92 -17.48
C PRO A 125 11.19 -6.05 -16.53
N ASN A 126 10.55 -5.31 -15.62
CA ASN A 126 11.23 -4.58 -14.57
C ASN A 126 11.70 -5.54 -13.48
N ILE A 127 13.02 -5.60 -13.28
CA ILE A 127 13.64 -6.51 -12.31
C ILE A 127 13.18 -6.25 -10.87
N VAL A 128 12.99 -4.99 -10.48
CA VAL A 128 12.61 -4.64 -9.10
C VAL A 128 11.19 -5.13 -8.82
N VAL A 129 10.26 -4.86 -9.73
CA VAL A 129 8.87 -5.36 -9.61
C VAL A 129 8.82 -6.88 -9.58
N ARG A 130 9.54 -7.52 -10.50
CA ARG A 130 9.61 -8.97 -10.59
C ARG A 130 10.13 -9.60 -9.30
N GLU A 131 11.25 -9.10 -8.78
CA GLU A 131 11.88 -9.62 -7.57
C GLU A 131 11.00 -9.37 -6.34
N SER A 132 10.35 -8.21 -6.21
CA SER A 132 9.40 -7.93 -5.13
C SER A 132 8.22 -8.92 -5.14
N CYS A 133 7.66 -9.24 -6.31
CA CYS A 133 6.60 -10.26 -6.41
C CYS A 133 7.08 -11.66 -6.01
N MET A 134 8.29 -12.05 -6.44
CA MET A 134 8.87 -13.34 -6.06
C MET A 134 9.11 -13.44 -4.55
N VAL A 135 9.67 -12.39 -3.94
CA VAL A 135 9.90 -12.34 -2.49
C VAL A 135 8.58 -12.40 -1.71
N ALA A 136 7.54 -11.70 -2.18
CA ALA A 136 6.22 -11.75 -1.58
C ALA A 136 5.61 -13.16 -1.59
N LEU A 137 5.72 -13.88 -2.72
CA LEU A 137 5.28 -15.26 -2.86
C LEU A 137 6.08 -16.22 -1.96
N ASP A 138 7.42 -16.13 -2.02
CA ASP A 138 8.32 -16.96 -1.22
C ASP A 138 8.07 -16.78 0.30
N ALA A 139 7.81 -15.54 0.72
CA ALA A 139 7.46 -15.24 2.11
C ALA A 139 6.15 -15.95 2.49
N ALA A 140 5.09 -15.79 1.71
CA ALA A 140 3.81 -16.41 1.99
C ALA A 140 3.88 -17.93 2.03
N ASP A 141 4.63 -18.57 1.12
CA ASP A 141 4.88 -20.01 1.14
C ASP A 141 5.59 -20.47 2.42
N TYR A 142 6.60 -19.71 2.87
CA TYR A 142 7.33 -20.03 4.10
C TYR A 142 6.41 -19.97 5.33
N TRP A 143 5.60 -18.91 5.47
CA TRP A 143 4.71 -18.74 6.61
C TRP A 143 3.50 -19.69 6.55
N GLY A 144 2.94 -19.93 5.36
CA GLY A 144 1.83 -20.87 5.15
C GLY A 144 2.21 -22.33 5.44
N ASN A 145 3.40 -22.77 5.00
CA ASN A 145 3.89 -24.12 5.26
C ASN A 145 4.24 -24.35 6.75
N ASN A 146 4.71 -23.33 7.46
CA ASN A 146 4.98 -23.43 8.91
C ASN A 146 3.71 -23.56 9.74
N ASN A 147 2.57 -23.00 9.30
CA ASN A 147 1.29 -23.17 9.97
C ASN A 147 0.70 -24.58 9.79
N ASN A 148 0.98 -25.23 8.65
CA ASN A 148 0.53 -26.60 8.38
C ASN A 148 1.36 -27.69 9.10
N ASN A 149 2.60 -27.40 9.48
CA ASN A 149 3.48 -28.34 10.19
C ASN A 149 3.33 -28.32 11.73
N ASN A 150 2.47 -27.45 12.27
CA ASN A 150 2.23 -27.28 13.71
C ASN A 150 0.81 -27.72 14.16
N ASN A 151 0.05 -28.39 13.30
CA ASN A 151 -1.23 -29.04 13.61
C ASN A 151 -1.12 -30.57 13.48
#